data_AF-B7TB30-F1
#
_entry.id   AF-B7TB30-F1
#
_cell.length_a   1.000
_cell.length_b   1.000
_cell.length_c   1.000
_cell.angle_alpha   90.00
_cell.angle_beta   90.00
_cell.angle_gamma   90.00
#
_symmetry.space_group_name_H-M   'P 1'
#
loop_
_entity.id
_entity.type
_entity.pdbx_description
1 polymer ?
#
loop_
_entity_poly.entity_id
_entity_poly.type
_entity_poly.pdbx_seq_one_letter_code
_entity_poly.pdbx_strand_id
1 'polypeptide(L)'
;MFTFKLLILSNWLISYTLFYEENIVVNDNPTPTPDEIADLKKAVRKLNSRAGEMKMDLHDLAEGLPVDYELLVETAKRTYDIFNDLDQLKRKLTSWEKNLK
;
A
#
# COMPACT_ATOMS: atom_id res chain seq x y z
N MET A 1 -6.32 -38.88 -40.81
CA MET A 1 -6.84 -38.56 -39.46
C MET A 1 -5.72 -38.26 -38.43
N PHE A 2 -4.57 -37.71 -38.86
CA PHE A 2 -3.44 -37.37 -37.97
C PHE A 2 -3.08 -35.88 -37.96
N THR A 3 -3.72 -35.06 -38.79
CA THR A 3 -3.38 -33.64 -38.97
C THR A 3 -4.14 -32.69 -38.03
N PHE A 4 -5.31 -33.10 -37.51
CA PHE A 4 -6.13 -32.22 -36.65
C PHE A 4 -5.63 -32.17 -35.19
N LYS A 5 -5.02 -33.24 -34.68
CA LYS A 5 -4.51 -33.30 -33.30
C LYS A 5 -3.22 -32.50 -33.11
N LEU A 6 -2.39 -32.39 -34.15
CA LEU A 6 -1.20 -31.53 -34.15
C LEU A 6 -1.56 -30.04 -34.15
N LEU A 7 -2.63 -29.65 -34.85
CA LEU A 7 -3.07 -28.25 -34.93
C LEU A 7 -3.60 -27.72 -33.59
N ILE A 8 -4.26 -28.57 -32.81
CA ILE A 8 -4.74 -28.21 -31.46
C ILE A 8 -3.57 -28.06 -30.48
N LEU A 9 -2.55 -28.92 -30.58
CA LEU A 9 -1.35 -28.82 -29.74
C LEU A 9 -0.50 -27.59 -30.11
N SER A 10 -0.40 -27.23 -31.39
CA SER A 10 0.30 -26.01 -31.80
C SER A 10 -0.43 -24.75 -31.33
N ASN A 11 -1.77 -24.71 -31.43
CA ASN A 11 -2.53 -23.56 -30.90
C ASN A 11 -2.46 -23.46 -29.37
N TRP A 12 -2.44 -24.60 -28.67
CA TRP A 12 -2.27 -24.60 -27.21
C TRP A 12 -0.88 -24.11 -26.79
N LEU A 13 0.17 -24.52 -27.52
CA LEU A 13 1.53 -24.02 -27.29
C LEU A 13 1.68 -22.54 -27.63
N ILE A 14 1.11 -22.07 -28.75
CA ILE A 14 1.13 -20.64 -29.11
C ILE A 14 0.40 -19.79 -28.06
N SER A 15 -0.75 -20.26 -27.57
CA SER A 15 -1.48 -19.58 -26.50
C SER A 15 -0.71 -19.56 -25.18
N TYR A 16 0.04 -20.62 -24.86
CA TYR A 16 0.91 -20.67 -23.68
C TYR A 16 2.13 -19.74 -23.83
N THR A 17 2.73 -19.68 -25.01
CA THR A 17 3.87 -18.80 -25.31
C THR A 17 3.46 -17.33 -25.31
N LEU A 18 2.32 -16.98 -25.93
CA LEU A 18 1.80 -15.61 -25.93
C LEU A 18 1.37 -15.15 -24.52
N PHE A 19 0.76 -16.04 -23.73
CA PHE A 19 0.45 -15.75 -22.33
C PHE A 19 1.73 -15.54 -21.48
N TYR A 20 2.81 -16.26 -21.78
CA TYR A 20 4.09 -16.05 -21.08
C TYR A 20 4.75 -14.72 -21.43
N GLU A 21 4.69 -14.28 -22.69
CA GLU A 21 5.25 -12.97 -23.08
C GLU A 21 4.42 -11.79 -22.56
N GLU A 22 3.09 -11.91 -22.49
CA GLU A 22 2.22 -10.87 -21.93
C GLU A 22 2.34 -10.72 -20.40
N ASN A 23 2.83 -11.75 -19.71
CA ASN A 23 3.13 -11.72 -18.26
C ASN A 23 4.58 -11.38 -17.91
N ILE A 24 5.43 -11.06 -18.90
CA ILE A 24 6.68 -10.33 -18.63
C ILE A 24 6.31 -8.85 -18.43
N VAL A 25 5.59 -8.57 -17.36
CA VAL A 25 5.72 -7.27 -16.71
C VAL A 25 7.16 -7.25 -16.22
N VAL A 26 8.02 -6.51 -16.92
CA VAL A 26 9.28 -6.04 -16.37
C VAL A 26 8.88 -5.31 -15.09
N ASN A 27 8.96 -6.04 -13.97
CA ASN A 27 8.68 -5.49 -12.68
C ASN A 27 9.91 -4.66 -12.35
N ASP A 28 9.95 -3.43 -12.87
CA ASP A 28 10.82 -2.35 -12.43
C ASP A 28 10.45 -1.93 -11.00
N ASN A 29 10.22 -2.89 -10.08
CA ASN A 29 10.38 -2.65 -8.66
C ASN A 29 11.86 -2.91 -8.38
N PRO A 30 12.74 -1.89 -8.44
CA PRO A 30 14.05 -2.04 -7.86
C PRO A 30 13.83 -2.48 -6.42
N THR A 31 14.55 -3.52 -6.00
CA THR A 31 14.70 -3.83 -4.58
C THR A 31 15.01 -2.52 -3.87
N PRO A 32 14.20 -2.09 -2.89
CA PRO A 32 14.32 -0.76 -2.30
C PRO A 32 15.71 -0.62 -1.72
N THR A 33 16.39 0.45 -2.13
CA THR A 33 17.73 0.74 -1.65
C THR A 33 17.72 1.05 -0.14
N PRO A 34 18.84 0.84 0.57
CA PRO A 34 18.91 1.18 2.00
C PRO A 34 18.52 2.63 2.31
N ASP A 35 18.82 3.56 1.40
CA ASP A 35 18.49 4.97 1.52
C ASP A 35 16.98 5.22 1.39
N GLU A 36 16.29 4.58 0.43
CA GLU A 36 14.84 4.67 0.29
C GLU A 36 14.09 4.11 1.51
N ILE A 37 14.62 3.05 2.14
CA ILE A 37 14.09 2.52 3.40
C ILE A 37 14.29 3.51 4.54
N ALA A 38 15.44 4.19 4.60
CA ALA A 38 15.70 5.22 5.60
C ALA A 38 14.75 6.41 5.45
N ASP A 39 14.49 6.85 4.22
CA ASP A 39 13.52 7.91 3.91
C ASP A 39 12.09 7.49 4.27
N LEU A 40 11.70 6.24 3.96
CA LEU A 40 10.40 5.71 4.35
C LEU A 40 10.24 5.65 5.88
N LYS A 41 11.28 5.24 6.62
CA LYS A 41 11.29 5.28 8.09
C LYS A 41 11.10 6.71 8.63
N LYS A 42 11.77 7.69 8.01
CA LYS A 42 11.62 9.10 8.38
C LYS A 42 10.19 9.59 8.12
N ALA A 43 9.60 9.23 6.98
CA ALA A 43 8.21 9.55 6.65
C ALA A 43 7.22 8.94 7.66
N VAL A 44 7.40 7.65 8.01
CA VAL A 44 6.58 6.96 9.03
C VAL A 44 6.68 7.68 10.38
N ARG A 45 7.88 8.06 10.83
CA ARG A 45 8.06 8.80 12.09
C ARG A 45 7.34 10.14 12.09
N LYS A 46 7.47 10.91 11.00
CA LYS A 46 6.79 12.21 10.84
C LYS A 46 5.27 12.04 10.88
N LEU A 47 4.74 11.04 10.17
CA LEU A 47 3.30 10.79 10.12
C LEU A 47 2.77 10.30 11.47
N ASN A 48 3.54 9.48 12.20
CA ASN A 48 3.19 9.01 13.53
C ASN A 48 3.07 10.16 14.55
N SER A 49 3.93 11.18 14.46
CA SER A 49 3.81 12.38 15.29
C SER A 49 2.49 13.12 15.02
N ARG A 50 2.16 13.33 13.74
CA ARG A 50 0.91 14.00 13.34
C ARG A 50 -0.34 13.20 13.71
N ALA A 51 -0.29 11.88 13.56
CA ALA A 51 -1.39 11.00 13.99
C ALA A 51 -1.59 11.07 15.51
N GLY A 52 -0.52 11.24 16.28
CA GLY A 52 -0.59 11.50 17.72
C GLY A 52 -1.29 12.83 18.05
N GLU A 53 -0.95 13.90 17.35
CA GLU A 53 -1.60 15.22 17.48
C GLU A 53 -3.10 15.13 17.16
N MET A 54 -3.47 14.60 15.99
CA MET A 54 -4.87 14.40 15.59
C MET A 54 -5.67 13.50 16.54
N LYS A 55 -4.99 12.58 17.23
CA LYS A 55 -5.62 11.76 18.28
C LYS A 55 -5.94 12.60 19.51
N MET A 56 -5.03 13.47 19.94
CA MET A 56 -5.25 14.36 21.08
C MET A 56 -6.32 15.38 20.75
N ASP A 57 -6.30 15.99 19.56
CA ASP A 57 -7.32 16.94 19.12
C ASP A 57 -8.73 16.32 19.16
N LEU A 58 -8.88 15.08 18.67
CA LEU A 58 -10.16 14.37 18.71
C LEU A 58 -10.57 14.02 20.15
N HIS A 59 -9.62 13.67 21.01
CA HIS A 59 -9.86 13.39 22.42
C HIS A 59 -10.41 14.64 23.13
N ASP A 60 -9.72 15.77 22.97
CA ASP A 60 -10.08 17.02 23.63
C ASP A 60 -11.41 17.56 23.11
N LEU A 61 -11.68 17.42 21.80
CA LEU A 61 -12.98 17.73 21.20
C LEU A 61 -14.11 16.88 21.81
N ALA A 62 -13.87 15.58 22.03
CA ALA A 62 -14.87 14.68 22.60
C ALA A 62 -15.13 14.97 24.10
N GLU A 63 -14.09 15.37 24.85
CA GLU A 63 -14.26 15.80 26.25
C GLU A 63 -15.02 17.13 26.36
N GLY A 64 -14.88 18.02 25.38
CA GLY A 64 -15.49 19.36 25.36
C GLY A 64 -16.98 19.42 25.01
N LEU A 65 -17.62 18.30 24.65
CA LEU A 65 -19.02 18.29 24.23
C LEU A 65 -19.97 18.86 25.31
N PRO A 66 -21.02 19.62 24.93
CA PRO A 66 -21.54 19.80 23.56
C PRO A 66 -20.86 20.91 22.74
N VAL A 67 -19.79 21.54 23.24
CA VAL A 67 -19.07 22.59 22.50
C VAL A 67 -18.46 22.00 21.23
N ASP A 68 -18.57 22.71 20.12
CA ASP A 68 -18.01 22.35 18.80
C ASP A 68 -18.42 20.96 18.26
N TYR A 69 -19.60 20.45 18.66
CA TYR A 69 -20.08 19.13 18.23
C TYR A 69 -20.18 18.98 16.70
N GLU A 70 -20.35 20.09 15.96
CA GLU A 70 -20.38 20.12 14.51
C GLU A 70 -19.06 19.66 13.88
N LEU A 71 -17.93 19.85 14.58
CA LEU A 71 -16.60 19.46 14.11
C LEU A 71 -16.29 17.97 14.33
N LEU A 72 -17.14 17.24 15.08
CA LEU A 72 -16.86 15.87 15.50
C LEU A 72 -16.62 14.93 14.32
N VAL A 73 -17.51 14.99 13.32
CA VAL A 73 -17.42 14.12 12.13
C VAL A 73 -16.17 14.45 11.31
N GLU A 74 -15.88 15.74 11.12
CA GLU A 74 -14.73 16.17 10.33
C GLU A 74 -13.42 15.81 11.02
N THR A 75 -13.28 16.09 12.32
CA THR A 75 -12.09 15.75 13.11
C THR A 75 -11.89 14.25 13.17
N ALA A 76 -12.94 13.46 13.42
CA ALA A 76 -12.86 12.00 13.39
C ALA A 76 -12.43 11.46 12.02
N LYS A 77 -12.94 12.05 10.93
CA LYS A 77 -12.57 11.66 9.56
C LYS A 77 -11.09 11.94 9.29
N ARG A 78 -10.59 13.13 9.63
CA ARG A 78 -9.16 13.48 9.49
C ARG A 78 -8.27 12.56 10.33
N THR A 79 -8.67 12.26 11.56
CA THR A 79 -7.94 11.34 12.44
C THR A 79 -7.93 9.92 11.86
N TYR A 80 -9.04 9.43 11.32
CA TYR A 80 -9.08 8.14 10.64
C TYR A 80 -8.13 8.11 9.42
N ASP A 81 -8.21 9.11 8.55
CA ASP A 81 -7.44 9.14 7.31
C ASP A 81 -5.92 9.12 7.60
N ILE A 82 -5.45 9.89 8.59
CA ILE A 82 -4.02 9.90 8.95
C ILE A 82 -3.52 8.59 9.57
N PHE A 83 -4.36 7.89 10.35
CA PHE A 83 -4.02 6.57 10.88
C PHE A 83 -4.02 5.50 9.79
N ASN A 84 -4.95 5.59 8.84
CA ASN A 84 -4.98 4.71 7.67
C ASN A 84 -3.72 4.87 6.80
N ASP A 85 -3.31 6.11 6.52
CA ASP A 85 -2.07 6.38 5.78
C ASP A 85 -0.82 5.87 6.54
N LEU A 86 -0.80 6.04 7.87
CA LEU A 86 0.27 5.52 8.72
C LEU A 86 0.37 4.00 8.67
N ASP A 87 -0.76 3.30 8.69
CA ASP A 87 -0.79 1.83 8.57
C ASP A 87 -0.25 1.38 7.21
N GLN A 88 -0.69 2.01 6.12
CA GLN A 88 -0.21 1.70 4.78
C GLN A 88 1.31 1.86 4.66
N LEU A 89 1.87 2.95 5.19
CA LEU A 89 3.32 3.18 5.17
C LEU A 89 4.07 2.17 6.05
N LYS A 90 3.53 1.81 7.22
CA LYS A 90 4.12 0.75 8.07
C LYS A 90 4.14 -0.59 7.36
N ARG A 91 3.04 -0.98 6.71
CA ARG A 91 2.96 -2.23 5.93
C ARG A 91 3.95 -2.24 4.77
N LYS A 92 4.08 -1.11 4.05
CA LYS A 92 5.08 -0.94 2.99
C LYS A 92 6.49 -1.10 3.54
N LEU A 93 6.80 -0.45 4.66
CA LEU A 93 8.11 -0.53 5.30
C LEU A 93 8.45 -1.97 5.71
N THR A 94 7.53 -2.68 6.35
CA THR A 94 7.73 -4.09 6.73
C THR A 94 7.96 -4.98 5.50
N SER A 95 7.23 -4.74 4.40
CA SER A 95 7.44 -5.47 3.15
C SER A 95 8.83 -5.22 2.57
N TRP A 96 9.29 -3.96 2.58
CA TRP A 96 10.60 -3.56 2.06
C TRP A 96 11.74 -4.15 2.91
N GLU A 97 11.60 -4.12 4.23
CA GLU A 97 12.58 -4.71 5.15
C GLU A 97 12.66 -6.24 5.04
N LYS A 98 11.56 -6.92 4.70
CA LYS A 98 11.55 -8.37 4.46
C LYS A 98 12.26 -8.74 3.17
N ASN A 99 12.09 -7.95 2.12
CA ASN A 99 12.69 -8.21 0.80
C ASN A 99 14.19 -7.89 0.74
N LEU A 100 14.73 -7.18 1.74
CA LEU A 100 16.17 -6.90 1.88
C LEU A 100 16.93 -8.00 2.63
N LYS A 101 16.23 -8.87 3.38
CA LYS A 101 16.81 -9.98 4.14
C LYS A 101 16.86 -11.25 3.30
#